data_AF-R5LP28-F1
#
_entry.id   AF-R5LP28-F1
#
_cell.length_a   1.000
_cell.length_b   1.000
_cell.length_c   1.000
_cell.angle_alpha   90.00
_cell.angle_beta   90.00
_cell.angle_gamma   90.00
#
_symmetry.space_group_name_H-M   'P 1'
#
loop_
_entity.id
_entity.type
_entity.pdbx_description
1 polymer ?
#
loop_
_entity_poly.entity_id
_entity_poly.type
_entity_poly.pdbx_seq_one_letter_code
_entity_poly.pdbx_strand_id
1 'polypeptide(L)'
;MDDLRKVKFTLEQFNGTIGDYESAGENAENVMKERTGVFYCWGNEPIFDSVTGTYHDRTIGVVEEYSTGKVYHVIPKFMTFLETLEQCK
;
A
#
# COMPACT_ATOMS: atom_id res chain seq x y z
N MET A 1 -10.62 10.02 -20.00
CA MET A 1 -10.61 9.51 -18.62
C MET A 1 -9.52 8.48 -18.60
N ASP A 2 -8.41 8.76 -17.92
CA ASP A 2 -7.28 7.86 -17.81
C ASP A 2 -7.74 6.48 -17.32
N ASP A 3 -7.40 5.43 -18.06
CA ASP A 3 -7.55 4.03 -17.64
C ASP A 3 -6.57 3.76 -16.49
N LEU A 4 -6.96 4.18 -15.29
CA LEU A 4 -6.18 3.93 -14.09
C LEU A 4 -6.17 2.43 -13.80
N ARG A 5 -4.99 1.90 -13.48
CA ARG A 5 -4.79 0.45 -13.36
C ARG A 5 -5.42 -0.07 -12.08
N LYS A 6 -6.19 -1.15 -12.21
CA LYS A 6 -6.76 -1.86 -11.07
C LYS A 6 -5.65 -2.61 -10.34
N VAL A 7 -5.67 -2.54 -9.02
CA VAL A 7 -4.70 -3.23 -8.19
C VAL A 7 -5.39 -3.97 -7.06
N LYS A 8 -4.71 -5.02 -6.62
CA LYS A 8 -5.02 -5.81 -5.45
C LYS A 8 -3.88 -5.62 -4.46
N PHE A 9 -4.19 -5.31 -3.22
CA PHE A 9 -3.15 -4.97 -2.25
C PHE A 9 -3.48 -5.38 -0.81
N THR A 10 -2.44 -5.48 0.01
CA THR A 10 -2.50 -5.58 1.48
C THR A 10 -1.72 -4.42 2.09
N LEU A 11 -1.99 -4.10 3.35
CA LEU A 11 -1.20 -3.09 4.07
C LEU A 11 0.00 -3.78 4.72
N GLU A 12 1.17 -3.12 4.79
CA GLU A 12 2.30 -3.66 5.55
C GLU A 12 1.92 -3.68 7.04
N GLN A 13 2.31 -4.74 7.76
CA GLN A 13 2.33 -4.69 9.23
C GLN A 13 3.29 -3.59 9.64
N PHE A 14 2.71 -2.48 10.08
CA PHE A 14 3.43 -1.32 10.54
C PHE A 14 4.36 -1.74 11.68
N ASN A 15 5.66 -1.83 11.41
CA ASN A 15 6.67 -2.26 12.37
C ASN A 15 7.53 -1.08 12.86
N GLY A 16 7.05 0.15 12.72
CA GLY A 16 7.76 1.38 13.08
C GLY A 16 6.86 2.32 13.86
N THR A 17 7.37 2.82 14.98
CA THR A 17 6.76 3.81 15.88
C THR A 17 6.29 5.07 15.15
N ILE A 18 4.98 5.23 14.96
CA ILE A 18 4.35 6.55 14.91
C ILE A 18 3.40 6.58 16.10
N GLY A 19 3.71 7.45 17.05
CA GLY A 19 2.85 7.69 18.20
C GLY A 19 1.48 8.16 17.73
N ASP A 20 0.51 7.26 17.79
CA ASP A 20 -0.80 7.52 18.38
C ASP A 20 -1.38 6.15 18.76
N TYR A 21 -1.36 5.92 20.07
CA TYR A 21 -1.64 4.67 20.73
C TYR A 21 -3.15 4.57 20.94
N GLU A 22 -3.92 4.03 19.99
CA GLU A 22 -5.20 3.37 20.28
C GLU A 22 -5.44 2.24 19.25
N SER A 23 -5.71 1.02 19.73
CA SER A 23 -6.10 -0.18 18.96
C SER A 23 -4.98 -1.08 18.38
N ALA A 24 -4.09 -1.59 19.25
CA ALA A 24 -3.12 -2.64 18.88
C ALA A 24 -3.72 -4.08 18.77
N GLY A 25 -5.01 -4.28 19.06
CA GLY A 25 -5.66 -5.61 19.01
C GLY A 25 -6.45 -5.90 17.74
N GLU A 26 -7.17 -4.92 17.19
CA GLU A 26 -8.10 -5.10 16.04
C GLU A 26 -7.45 -4.84 14.67
N ASN A 27 -6.18 -4.43 14.64
CA ASN A 27 -5.51 -3.99 13.40
C ASN A 27 -4.76 -5.11 12.65
N ALA A 28 -4.37 -6.22 13.30
CA ALA A 28 -3.61 -7.27 12.64
C ALA A 28 -4.39 -7.95 11.50
N GLU A 29 -5.69 -8.22 11.73
CA GLU A 29 -6.57 -8.83 10.72
C GLU A 29 -6.85 -7.86 9.57
N ASN A 30 -7.01 -6.56 9.87
CA ASN A 30 -7.25 -5.51 8.87
C ASN A 30 -6.04 -5.21 7.97
N VAL A 31 -4.83 -5.52 8.44
CA VAL A 31 -3.59 -5.36 7.70
C VAL A 31 -3.37 -6.50 6.72
N MET A 32 -3.64 -7.75 7.13
CA MET A 32 -3.60 -8.92 6.24
C MET A 32 -4.80 -8.98 5.28
N LYS A 33 -5.85 -8.20 5.53
CA LYS A 33 -7.02 -8.17 4.68
C LYS A 33 -6.65 -7.67 3.29
N GLU A 34 -6.89 -8.55 2.34
CA GLU A 34 -6.77 -8.28 0.92
C GLU A 34 -7.83 -7.28 0.45
N ARG A 35 -7.37 -6.28 -0.30
CA ARG A 35 -8.17 -5.14 -0.76
C ARG A 35 -8.00 -4.96 -2.26
N THR A 36 -8.92 -4.21 -2.85
CA THR A 36 -8.86 -3.83 -4.26
C THR A 36 -9.02 -2.33 -4.39
N GLY A 37 -8.33 -1.77 -5.38
CA GLY A 37 -8.30 -0.34 -5.58
C GLY A 37 -7.80 0.07 -6.95
N VAL A 38 -7.57 1.37 -7.08
CA VAL A 38 -7.03 2.02 -8.27
C VAL A 38 -5.65 2.56 -7.95
N PHE A 39 -4.68 2.22 -8.78
CA PHE A 39 -3.33 2.77 -8.70
C PHE A 39 -3.25 4.10 -9.45
N TYR A 40 -2.73 5.12 -8.78
CA TYR A 40 -2.50 6.45 -9.34
C TYR A 40 -1.08 6.62 -9.85
N CYS A 41 -0.09 6.48 -8.95
CA CYS A 41 1.30 6.76 -9.27
C CYS A 41 2.26 6.10 -8.29
N TRP A 42 3.53 6.07 -8.69
CA TRP A 42 4.64 5.74 -7.81
C TRP A 42 5.16 7.00 -7.12
N GLY A 43 5.56 6.87 -5.86
CA GLY A 43 6.27 7.88 -5.08
C GLY A 43 7.50 7.28 -4.39
N ASN A 44 8.28 8.14 -3.75
CA ASN A 44 9.37 7.72 -2.86
C ASN A 44 9.18 8.41 -1.51
N GLU A 45 9.32 7.65 -0.43
CA GLU A 45 9.25 8.16 0.93
C GLU A 45 10.53 7.80 1.69
N PRO A 46 11.12 8.77 2.43
CA PRO A 46 12.26 8.49 3.28
C PRO A 46 11.80 7.69 4.51
N ILE A 47 12.41 6.54 4.73
CA ILE A 47 12.15 5.70 5.91
C ILE A 47 13.39 5.71 6.78
N PHE A 48 13.18 6.01 8.06
CA PHE A 48 14.23 5.95 9.06
C PHE A 48 14.51 4.50 9.46
N ASP A 49 15.75 4.06 9.29
CA ASP A 49 16.25 2.79 9.82
C ASP A 49 16.88 3.07 11.20
N SER A 50 16.23 2.58 12.25
CA SER A 50 16.67 2.76 13.63
C SER A 50 17.89 1.93 14.01
N VAL A 51 18.23 0.90 13.22
CA VAL A 51 19.40 0.03 13.45
C VAL A 51 20.67 0.72 12.94
N THR A 52 20.59 1.36 11.77
CA THR A 52 21.72 2.05 11.15
C THR A 52 21.76 3.55 11.46
N GLY A 53 20.65 4.12 11.91
CA GLY A 53 20.47 5.55 12.16
C GLY A 53 20.40 6.39 10.88
N THR A 54 20.17 5.76 9.72
CA THR A 54 20.14 6.43 8.42
C THR A 54 18.76 6.43 7.79
N TYR A 55 18.49 7.40 6.92
CA TYR A 55 17.29 7.43 6.09
C TYR A 55 17.56 6.69 4.78
N HIS A 56 16.61 5.87 4.37
CA HIS A 56 16.64 5.20 3.07
C HIS A 56 15.37 5.56 2.30
N ASP A 57 15.51 5.80 1.01
CA ASP A 57 14.35 5.99 0.15
C ASP A 57 13.67 4.64 -0.11
N ARG A 58 12.36 4.57 0.14
CA ARG A 58 11.53 3.44 -0.25
C ARG A 58 10.52 3.88 -1.30
N THR A 59 10.46 3.14 -2.40
CA THR A 59 9.40 3.31 -3.40
C THR A 59 8.06 2.82 -2.85
N ILE A 60 7.02 3.62 -3.06
CA ILE A 60 5.63 3.36 -2.64
C ILE A 60 4.67 3.58 -3.81
N GLY A 61 3.58 2.83 -3.86
CA GLY A 61 2.46 3.03 -4.77
C GLY A 61 1.31 3.74 -4.07
N VAL A 62 0.75 4.77 -4.70
CA VAL A 62 -0.43 5.48 -4.21
C VAL A 62 -1.67 4.80 -4.78
N VAL A 63 -2.51 4.25 -3.89
CA VAL A 63 -3.68 3.44 -4.26
C VAL A 63 -4.92 3.93 -3.53
N GLU A 64 -6.03 4.13 -4.24
CA GLU A 64 -7.34 4.37 -3.61
C GLU A 64 -8.16 3.09 -3.55
N GLU A 65 -8.63 2.75 -2.36
CA GLU A 65 -9.48 1.59 -2.12
C GLU A 65 -10.91 1.82 -2.62
N TYR A 66 -11.46 0.88 -3.39
CA TYR A 66 -12.81 1.01 -3.95
C TYR A 66 -13.93 1.07 -2.89
N SER A 67 -13.78 0.34 -1.79
CA SER A 67 -14.84 0.20 -0.79
C SER A 67 -14.99 1.43 0.10
N THR A 68 -13.91 2.18 0.32
CA THR A 68 -13.90 3.32 1.26
C THR A 68 -13.52 4.65 0.62
N GLY A 69 -12.95 4.64 -0.60
CA GLY A 69 -12.37 5.84 -1.23
C GLY A 69 -11.11 6.35 -0.52
N LYS A 70 -10.54 5.57 0.41
CA LYS A 70 -9.32 5.97 1.13
C LYS A 70 -8.09 5.72 0.28
N VAL A 71 -7.18 6.68 0.30
CA VAL A 71 -5.86 6.58 -0.34
C VAL A 71 -4.86 5.98 0.63
N TYR A 72 -4.10 5.00 0.15
CA TYR A 72 -3.08 4.27 0.88
C TYR A 72 -1.73 4.35 0.15
N HIS A 73 -0.66 4.43 0.94
CA HIS A 73 0.71 4.23 0.48
C HIS A 73 1.06 2.75 0.65
N VAL A 74 1.24 2.06 -0.47
CA VAL A 74 1.41 0.61 -0.51
C VAL A 74 2.79 0.27 -1.05
N ILE A 75 3.53 -0.58 -0.36
CA ILE A 75 4.84 -1.03 -0.83
C ILE A 75 4.63 -1.95 -2.04
N PRO A 76 5.43 -1.81 -3.12
CA PRO A 76 5.27 -2.61 -4.33
C PRO A 76 5.11 -4.13 -4.08
N LYS A 77 5.83 -4.68 -3.10
CA LYS A 77 5.76 -6.11 -2.74
C LYS A 77 4.39 -6.59 -2.24
N PHE A 78 3.54 -5.68 -1.78
CA PHE A 78 2.19 -5.95 -1.29
C PHE A 78 1.10 -5.53 -2.29
N MET A 79 1.48 -5.23 -3.53
CA MET A 79 0.57 -4.78 -4.57
C MET A 79 0.73 -5.62 -5.83
N THR A 80 -0.39 -6.07 -6.38
CA THR A 80 -0.45 -6.79 -7.65
C THR A 80 -1.37 -6.04 -8.59
N PHE A 81 -0.87 -5.70 -9.79
CA PHE A 81 -1.71 -5.14 -10.84
C PHE A 81 -2.63 -6.23 -11.38
N LEU A 82 -3.93 -5.93 -11.36
CA LEU A 82 -4.94 -6.76 -11.98
C LEU A 82 -5.03 -6.31 -13.44
N GLU A 83 -4.14 -6.83 -14.28
CA GLU A 83 -4.29 -6.66 -15.72
C GLU A 83 -5.67 -7.18 -16.14
N THR A 84 -6.39 -6.40 -16.93
CA THR A 84 -7.41 -6.99 -17.79
C THR A 84 -6.66 -7.94 -18.72
N LEU A 85 -6.76 -9.25 -18.44
CA LEU A 85 -6.48 -10.30 -19.41
C LEU A 85 -7.46 -10.11 -20.58
N GLU A 86 -7.22 -9.11 -21.43
CA GLU A 86 -7.69 -9.16 -22.80
C GLU A 86 -6.89 -10.30 -23.43
N GLN A 87 -7.50 -11.48 -23.35
CA GLN A 87 -7.07 -12.66 -24.08
C GLN A 87 -6.79 -12.25 -25.52
N CYS A 88 -5.53 -12.36 -25.92
CA CYS A 88 -5.17 -12.37 -27.33
C CYS A 88 -6.08 -13.41 -28.01
N LYS A 89 -7.04 -12.93 -28.81
CA LYS A 89 -7.78 -13.73 -29.79
C LYS A 89 -7.13 -13.59 -31.15
#